data_AF-A0A7K0PPC6-F1
#
_entry.id   AF-A0A7K0PPC6-F1
#
_cell.length_a   1.000
_cell.length_b   1.000
_cell.length_c   1.000
_cell.angle_alpha   90.00
_cell.angle_beta   90.00
_cell.angle_gamma   90.00
#
_symmetry.space_group_name_H-M   'P 1'
#
loop_
_entity.id
_entity.type
_entity.pdbx_description
1 polymer ?
#
loop_
_entity_poly.entity_id
_entity_poly.type
_entity_poly.pdbx_seq_one_letter_code
_entity_poly.pdbx_strand_id
1 'polypeptide(L)'
;MFEFIAIALIVFLFLNRNKRKKKPRGLDAELKELVENSTDPTGIGLDIKRFLLSVIDDDKNDREKFSDSQIAVAQRILDRAGPAAFYWMTEIASQMTFLAAAQINGITTNVDAELKGSATPEDVVRIVVQP
;
A
#
# COMPACT_ATOMS: atom_id res chain seq x y z
N MET A 1 39.68 22.50 14.06
CA MET A 1 38.74 21.35 13.97
C MET A 1 37.28 21.82 14.00
N PHE A 2 36.84 22.59 15.00
CA PHE A 2 35.45 23.09 15.09
C PHE A 2 35.02 24.05 13.98
N GLU A 3 35.91 24.92 13.50
CA GLU A 3 35.60 25.87 12.42
C GLU A 3 35.25 25.19 11.09
N PHE A 4 35.93 24.09 10.75
CA PHE A 4 35.62 23.29 9.55
C PHE A 4 34.26 22.61 9.65
N ILE A 5 33.88 22.14 10.84
CA ILE A 5 32.56 21.54 11.08
C ILE A 5 31.46 22.60 10.99
N ALA A 6 31.68 23.80 11.52
CA ALA A 6 30.74 24.91 11.43
C ALA A 6 30.51 25.35 9.97
N ILE A 7 31.57 25.47 9.17
CA ILE A 7 31.47 25.81 7.74
C ILE A 7 30.75 24.70 6.97
N ALA A 8 31.05 23.43 7.24
CA ALA A 8 30.37 22.30 6.61
C ALA A 8 28.86 22.28 6.90
N LEU A 9 28.45 22.58 8.14
CA LEU A 9 27.05 22.69 8.52
C LEU A 9 26.33 23.82 7.81
N ILE A 10 26.95 24.99 7.68
CA ILE A 10 26.37 26.15 6.98
C ILE A 10 26.17 25.84 5.49
N VAL A 11 27.17 25.23 4.84
CA VAL A 11 27.09 24.81 3.43
C VAL A 11 26.01 23.75 3.23
N PHE A 12 25.93 22.76 4.13
CA PHE A 12 24.88 21.75 4.11
C PHE A 12 23.49 22.36 4.24
N LEU A 13 23.29 23.28 5.19
CA LEU A 13 22.01 23.97 5.39
C LEU A 13 21.65 24.84 4.18
N PHE A 14 22.64 25.50 3.56
CA PHE A 14 22.44 26.34 2.38
C PHE A 14 22.04 25.52 1.15
N LEU A 15 22.71 24.39 0.89
CA LEU A 15 22.37 23.45 -0.19
C LEU A 15 20.98 22.82 0.02
N ASN A 16 20.60 22.55 1.27
CA ASN A 16 19.32 21.90 1.56
C ASN A 16 18.12 22.87 1.61
N ARG A 17 18.36 24.19 1.60
CA ARG A 17 17.32 25.23 1.70
C ARG A 17 16.47 25.40 0.42
N ASN A 18 16.92 24.88 -0.71
CA ASN A 18 16.26 25.06 -2.01
C ASN A 18 15.24 23.98 -2.42
N LYS A 19 14.89 23.04 -1.53
CA LYS A 19 13.85 22.02 -1.80
C LYS A 19 12.43 22.44 -1.38
N ARG A 20 12.10 23.74 -1.36
CA ARG A 20 10.70 24.14 -1.25
C ARG A 20 10.06 23.94 -2.62
N LYS A 21 9.30 22.85 -2.77
CA LYS A 21 8.48 22.55 -3.95
C LYS A 21 7.72 23.84 -4.33
N LYS A 22 8.03 24.42 -5.49
CA LYS A 22 7.26 25.56 -6.01
C LYS A 22 5.86 25.05 -6.32
N LYS A 23 4.84 25.63 -5.68
CA LYS A 23 3.44 25.40 -6.07
C LYS A 23 3.30 25.74 -7.56
N PRO A 24 2.92 24.79 -8.42
CA PRO A 24 2.68 25.10 -9.82
C PRO A 24 1.42 25.99 -9.90
N ARG A 25 1.48 27.05 -10.72
CA ARG A 25 0.38 28.01 -10.87
C ARG A 25 -0.30 27.75 -12.22
N GLY A 26 -1.61 27.46 -12.19
CA GLY A 26 -2.46 27.29 -13.37
C GLY A 26 -3.55 26.24 -13.17
N LEU A 27 -4.68 26.38 -13.87
CA LEU A 27 -5.82 25.46 -13.79
C LEU A 27 -5.41 24.01 -14.13
N ASP A 28 -4.54 23.83 -15.14
CA ASP A 28 -4.01 22.52 -15.54
C ASP A 28 -3.09 21.92 -14.48
N ALA A 29 -2.39 22.76 -13.71
CA ALA A 29 -1.56 22.31 -12.61
C ALA A 29 -2.37 21.92 -11.37
N GLU A 30 -3.45 22.66 -11.09
CA GLU A 30 -4.42 22.30 -10.05
C GLU A 30 -5.20 21.03 -10.41
N LEU A 31 -5.59 20.86 -11.69
CA LEU A 31 -6.18 19.62 -12.20
C LEU A 31 -5.20 18.45 -12.11
N LYS A 32 -3.94 18.65 -12.51
CA LYS A 32 -2.90 17.63 -12.37
C LYS A 32 -2.62 17.29 -10.91
N GLU A 33 -2.59 18.28 -10.02
CA GLU A 33 -2.43 18.09 -8.58
C GLU A 33 -3.64 17.37 -7.97
N LEU A 34 -4.87 17.65 -8.42
CA LEU A 34 -6.09 16.93 -8.00
C LEU A 34 -6.10 15.48 -8.51
N VAL A 35 -5.64 15.24 -9.74
CA VAL A 35 -5.48 13.89 -10.31
C VAL A 35 -4.37 13.12 -9.58
N GLU A 36 -3.22 13.75 -9.32
CA GLU A 36 -2.12 13.13 -8.56
C GLU A 36 -2.51 12.87 -7.10
N ASN A 37 -3.25 13.77 -6.45
CA ASN A 37 -3.71 13.58 -5.07
C ASN A 37 -4.86 12.56 -4.94
N SER A 38 -5.71 12.42 -5.96
CA SER A 38 -6.75 11.37 -5.98
C SER A 38 -6.17 9.97 -6.21
N THR A 39 -5.02 9.91 -6.88
CA THR A 39 -4.27 8.68 -7.21
C THR A 39 -3.09 8.44 -6.26
N ASP A 40 -3.21 8.85 -4.99
CA ASP A 40 -2.18 8.53 -3.98
C ASP A 40 -2.05 7.00 -3.82
N PRO A 41 -0.91 6.39 -4.24
CA PRO A 41 -0.74 4.93 -4.24
C PRO A 41 -0.89 4.33 -2.85
N THR A 42 -0.49 5.07 -1.82
CA THR A 42 -0.58 4.64 -0.41
C THR A 42 -2.02 4.61 0.08
N GLY A 43 -2.82 5.61 -0.30
CA GLY A 43 -4.26 5.63 0.00
C GLY A 43 -5.02 4.49 -0.67
N ILE A 44 -4.71 4.20 -1.94
CA ILE A 44 -5.31 3.10 -2.70
C ILE A 44 -4.91 1.75 -2.10
N GLY A 45 -3.63 1.57 -1.77
CA GLY A 45 -3.14 0.34 -1.16
C GLY A 45 -3.80 0.03 0.17
N LEU A 46 -4.03 1.06 0.99
CA LEU A 46 -4.76 0.92 2.25
C LEU A 46 -6.23 0.50 2.04
N ASP A 47 -6.89 1.06 1.02
CA ASP A 47 -8.28 0.69 0.70
C ASP A 47 -8.37 -0.76 0.23
N ILE A 48 -7.45 -1.21 -0.63
CA ILE A 48 -7.35 -2.60 -1.08
C ILE A 48 -7.07 -3.54 0.11
N LYS A 49 -6.15 -3.17 1.01
CA LYS A 49 -5.86 -3.93 2.23
C LYS A 49 -7.10 -4.12 3.10
N ARG A 50 -7.85 -3.05 3.34
CA ARG A 50 -9.08 -3.07 4.13
C ARG A 50 -10.16 -3.94 3.48
N PHE A 51 -10.29 -3.85 2.16
CA PHE A 51 -11.23 -4.68 1.41
C PHE A 51 -10.89 -6.16 1.54
N LEU A 52 -9.62 -6.54 1.38
CA LEU A 52 -9.18 -7.93 1.57
C LEU A 52 -9.48 -8.46 2.99
N LEU A 53 -9.19 -7.66 4.03
CA LEU A 53 -9.52 -8.04 5.41
C LEU A 53 -11.03 -8.18 5.63
N SER A 54 -11.84 -7.31 5.01
CA SER A 54 -13.30 -7.41 5.06
C SER A 54 -13.82 -8.69 4.39
N VAL A 55 -13.24 -9.09 3.25
CA VAL A 55 -13.64 -10.33 2.55
C VAL A 55 -13.28 -11.56 3.38
N ILE A 56 -12.13 -11.57 4.06
CA ILE A 56 -11.75 -12.65 4.98
C ILE A 56 -12.71 -12.71 6.17
N ASP A 57 -13.07 -11.56 6.75
CA ASP A 57 -14.04 -11.52 7.85
C ASP A 57 -15.43 -11.99 7.39
N ASP A 58 -15.87 -11.64 6.18
CA ASP A 58 -17.11 -12.15 5.60
C ASP A 58 -17.11 -13.67 5.49
N ASP A 59 -16.04 -14.26 4.95
CA ASP A 59 -15.88 -15.71 4.80
C ASP A 59 -15.87 -16.42 6.16
N LYS A 60 -15.16 -15.85 7.15
CA LYS A 60 -15.08 -16.39 8.52
C LYS A 60 -16.42 -16.38 9.27
N ASN A 61 -17.30 -15.45 8.95
CA ASN A 61 -18.62 -15.30 9.58
C ASN A 61 -19.75 -15.86 8.69
N ASP A 62 -19.44 -16.73 7.71
CA ASP A 62 -20.39 -17.36 6.80
C ASP A 62 -21.33 -16.36 6.10
N ARG A 63 -20.85 -15.14 5.82
CA ARG A 63 -21.62 -14.12 5.10
C ARG A 63 -21.69 -14.44 3.61
N GLU A 64 -22.70 -13.88 2.95
CA GLU A 64 -22.91 -14.09 1.52
C GLU A 64 -21.69 -13.61 0.70
N LYS A 65 -21.11 -14.55 -0.06
CA LYS A 65 -20.03 -14.26 -0.99
C LYS A 65 -20.57 -13.43 -2.15
N PHE A 66 -19.79 -12.43 -2.57
CA PHE A 66 -20.19 -11.52 -3.65
C PHE A 66 -21.48 -10.74 -3.35
N SER A 67 -21.71 -10.41 -2.08
CA SER A 67 -22.82 -9.53 -1.70
C SER A 67 -22.76 -8.19 -2.43
N ASP A 68 -23.93 -7.60 -2.70
CA ASP A 68 -24.04 -6.28 -3.33
C ASP A 68 -23.24 -5.21 -2.58
N SER A 69 -23.15 -5.31 -1.25
CA SER A 69 -22.33 -4.41 -0.43
C SER A 69 -20.84 -4.52 -0.74
N GLN A 70 -20.30 -5.73 -0.91
CA GLN A 70 -18.90 -5.93 -1.25
C GLN A 70 -18.61 -5.51 -2.69
N ILE A 71 -19.53 -5.79 -3.62
CA ILE A 71 -19.42 -5.33 -5.01
C ILE A 71 -19.40 -3.80 -5.08
N ALA A 72 -20.24 -3.12 -4.29
CA ALA A 72 -20.24 -1.67 -4.22
C ALA A 72 -18.93 -1.10 -3.65
N VAL A 73 -18.32 -1.76 -2.67
CA VAL A 73 -16.98 -1.38 -2.15
C VAL A 73 -15.92 -1.58 -3.24
N ALA A 74 -15.93 -2.73 -3.91
CA ALA A 74 -15.01 -3.04 -5.00
C ALA A 74 -15.11 -2.02 -6.15
N GLN A 75 -16.33 -1.63 -6.53
CA GLN A 75 -16.55 -0.61 -7.56
C GLN A 75 -15.95 0.73 -7.16
N ARG A 76 -16.12 1.17 -5.90
CA ARG A 76 -15.50 2.42 -5.43
C ARG A 76 -13.97 2.39 -5.48
N ILE A 77 -13.36 1.26 -5.14
CA ILE A 77 -11.91 1.08 -5.24
C ILE A 77 -11.47 1.13 -6.71
N LEU A 78 -12.22 0.46 -7.60
CA LEU A 78 -11.97 0.46 -9.03
C LEU A 78 -12.11 1.86 -9.65
N ASP A 79 -13.13 2.62 -9.26
CA ASP A 79 -13.36 3.98 -9.76
C ASP A 79 -12.22 4.93 -9.34
N ARG A 80 -11.66 4.73 -8.14
CA ARG A 80 -10.57 5.55 -7.61
C ARG A 80 -9.21 5.16 -8.16
N ALA A 81 -8.91 3.87 -8.25
CA ALA A 81 -7.59 3.37 -8.61
C ALA A 81 -7.45 3.02 -10.10
N GLY A 82 -8.57 2.85 -10.81
CA GLY A 82 -8.60 2.42 -12.19
C GLY A 82 -7.87 1.09 -12.42
N PRO A 83 -7.13 0.94 -13.54
CA PRO A 83 -6.38 -0.27 -13.85
C PRO A 83 -5.36 -0.68 -12.77
N ALA A 84 -4.88 0.26 -11.94
CA ALA A 84 -3.92 -0.03 -10.89
C ALA A 84 -4.49 -0.95 -9.80
N ALA A 85 -5.80 -0.89 -9.52
CA ALA A 85 -6.44 -1.82 -8.58
C ALA A 85 -6.30 -3.28 -9.05
N PHE A 86 -6.47 -3.52 -10.35
CA PHE A 86 -6.34 -4.87 -10.90
C PHE A 86 -4.91 -5.39 -10.79
N TYR A 87 -3.91 -4.55 -11.09
CA TYR A 87 -2.51 -4.88 -10.91
C TYR A 87 -2.20 -5.22 -9.45
N TRP A 88 -2.59 -4.36 -8.51
CA TRP A 88 -2.39 -4.57 -7.08
C TRP A 88 -3.02 -5.88 -6.58
N MET A 89 -4.28 -6.12 -6.90
CA MET A 89 -4.94 -7.36 -6.46
C MET A 89 -4.29 -8.61 -7.06
N THR A 90 -3.83 -8.54 -8.32
CA THR A 90 -3.14 -9.66 -8.97
C THR A 90 -1.77 -9.91 -8.34
N GLU A 91 -1.03 -8.85 -8.04
CA GLU A 91 0.29 -8.91 -7.43
C GLU A 91 0.20 -9.51 -6.01
N ILE A 92 -0.74 -9.03 -5.20
CA ILE A 92 -1.05 -9.60 -3.87
C ILE A 92 -1.45 -11.08 -3.97
N ALA A 93 -2.33 -11.45 -4.90
CA ALA A 93 -2.75 -12.85 -5.08
C ALA A 93 -1.58 -13.77 -5.46
N SER A 94 -0.64 -13.27 -6.26
CA SER A 94 0.58 -13.99 -6.62
C SER A 94 1.47 -14.24 -5.40
N GLN A 95 1.64 -13.23 -4.53
CA GLN A 95 2.39 -13.37 -3.29
C GLN A 95 1.72 -14.37 -2.34
N MET A 96 0.39 -14.30 -2.15
CA MET A 96 -0.31 -15.27 -1.31
C MET A 96 -0.16 -16.71 -1.82
N THR A 97 -0.18 -16.91 -3.14
CA THR A 97 0.03 -18.23 -3.76
C THR A 97 1.44 -18.74 -3.48
N PHE A 98 2.45 -17.88 -3.58
CA PHE A 98 3.83 -18.23 -3.24
C PHE A 98 3.95 -18.65 -1.77
N LEU A 99 3.35 -17.90 -0.84
CA LEU A 99 3.37 -18.20 0.59
C LEU A 99 2.66 -19.53 0.90
N ALA A 100 1.51 -19.80 0.28
CA ALA A 100 0.81 -21.06 0.44
C ALA A 100 1.65 -22.25 -0.06
N ALA A 101 2.30 -22.11 -1.22
CA ALA A 101 3.21 -23.13 -1.74
C ALA A 101 4.44 -23.33 -0.84
N ALA A 102 5.01 -22.25 -0.29
CA ALA A 102 6.12 -22.33 0.65
C ALA A 102 5.72 -23.09 1.93
N GLN A 103 4.54 -22.80 2.49
CA GLN A 103 3.99 -23.51 3.65
C GLN A 103 3.80 -25.01 3.39
N ILE A 104 3.24 -25.39 2.25
CA ILE A 104 3.06 -26.80 1.85
C ILE A 104 4.40 -27.53 1.75
N ASN A 105 5.44 -26.85 1.27
CA ASN A 105 6.77 -27.42 1.06
C ASN A 105 7.72 -27.25 2.27
N GLY A 106 7.27 -26.65 3.37
CA GLY A 106 8.10 -26.39 4.56
C GLY A 106 9.25 -25.39 4.33
N ILE A 107 9.10 -24.47 3.38
CA ILE A 107 10.09 -23.43 3.07
C ILE A 107 9.81 -22.21 3.95
N THR A 108 10.81 -21.75 4.70
CA THR A 108 10.69 -20.52 5.52
C THR A 108 10.51 -19.29 4.63
N THR A 109 9.55 -18.45 4.98
CA THR A 109 9.22 -17.19 4.30
C THR A 109 9.54 -15.96 5.16
N ASN A 110 9.43 -14.77 4.58
CA ASN A 110 9.49 -13.51 5.31
C ASN A 110 8.36 -13.36 6.34
N VAL A 111 7.19 -13.97 6.08
CA VAL A 111 6.05 -13.95 7.00
C VAL A 111 6.36 -14.77 8.26
N ASP A 112 7.06 -15.90 8.11
CA ASP A 112 7.49 -16.74 9.25
C ASP A 112 8.46 -16.01 10.17
N ALA A 113 9.37 -15.23 9.60
CA ALA A 113 10.32 -14.42 10.35
C ALA A 113 9.61 -13.35 11.20
N GLU A 114 8.50 -12.80 10.69
CA GLU A 114 7.72 -11.75 11.36
C GLU A 114 6.77 -12.30 12.42
N LEU A 115 6.10 -13.44 12.15
CA LEU A 115 5.06 -14.00 13.03
C LEU A 115 5.55 -14.99 14.09
N LYS A 116 6.76 -15.56 13.94
CA LYS A 116 7.39 -16.49 14.92
C LYS A 116 6.48 -17.64 15.40
N GLY A 117 5.54 -18.10 14.58
CA GLY A 117 4.50 -19.05 15.00
C GLY A 117 3.43 -19.30 13.93
N SER A 118 2.24 -19.72 14.35
CA SER A 118 1.10 -19.95 13.45
C SER A 118 0.59 -18.65 12.83
N ALA A 119 0.40 -18.62 11.52
CA ALA A 119 -0.15 -17.48 10.81
C ALA A 119 -1.67 -17.59 10.61
N THR A 120 -2.40 -16.50 10.85
CA THR A 120 -3.80 -16.36 10.39
C THR A 120 -3.85 -15.73 8.99
N PRO A 121 -4.91 -15.96 8.20
CA PRO A 121 -5.09 -15.28 6.91
C PRO A 121 -5.00 -13.74 7.03
N GLU A 122 -5.55 -13.19 8.12
CA GLU A 122 -5.49 -11.76 8.42
C GLU A 122 -4.05 -11.29 8.68
N ASP A 123 -3.23 -12.07 9.39
CA ASP A 123 -1.81 -11.77 9.61
C ASP A 123 -1.02 -11.76 8.30
N VAL A 124 -1.29 -12.73 7.42
CA VAL A 124 -0.64 -12.82 6.10
C VAL A 124 -0.96 -11.57 5.27
N VAL A 125 -2.24 -11.20 5.17
CA VAL A 125 -2.65 -9.96 4.48
C VAL A 125 -1.97 -8.74 5.10
N ARG A 126 -1.83 -8.71 6.42
CA ARG A 126 -1.22 -7.57 7.12
C ARG A 126 0.25 -7.36 6.74
N ILE A 127 0.99 -8.45 6.49
CA ILE A 127 2.42 -8.45 6.19
C ILE A 127 2.68 -8.29 4.68
N VAL A 128 1.90 -8.98 3.85
CA VAL A 128 2.00 -8.94 2.38
C VAL A 128 1.57 -7.58 1.83
N VAL A 129 0.45 -7.04 2.34
CA VAL A 129 -0.11 -5.80 1.80
C VAL A 129 0.40 -4.62 2.60
N GLN A 130 1.44 -3.96 2.07
CA GLN A 130 2.04 -2.76 2.66
C GLN A 130 1.51 -1.50 1.94
N PRO A 131 1.00 -0.49 2.67
CA PRO A 131 0.54 0.78 2.11
C PRO A 131 1.71 1.70 1.69
#